data_AF-A0A563U9Z0-F1
#
_entry.id   AF-A0A563U9Z0-F1
#
_cell.length_a   1.000
_cell.length_b   1.000
_cell.length_c   1.000
_cell.angle_alpha   90.00
_cell.angle_beta   90.00
_cell.angle_gamma   90.00
#
_symmetry.space_group_name_H-M   'P 1'
#
loop_
_entity.id
_entity.type
_entity.pdbx_description
1 polymer ?
#
loop_
_entity_poly.entity_id
_entity_poly.type
_entity_poly.pdbx_seq_one_letter_code
_entity_poly.pdbx_strand_id
1 'polypeptide(L)' 'MNIQVVIIAILFIVAIAYVGRIIYNSLFAKKSCGSNCKCGVDFSGIEPGKQSK' A
#
# COMPACT_ATOMS: atom_id res chain seq x y z
N MET A 1 15.02 -35.07 3.38
CA MET A 1 14.56 -33.67 3.53
C MET A 1 13.65 -33.62 4.74
N ASN A 2 14.08 -32.96 5.82
CA ASN A 2 13.36 -32.98 7.10
C ASN A 2 12.01 -32.25 6.96
N ILE A 3 10.91 -32.89 7.41
CA ILE A 3 9.56 -32.31 7.31
C ILE A 3 9.46 -30.93 7.99
N GLN A 4 10.21 -30.73 9.08
CA GLN A 4 10.33 -29.45 9.77
C GLN A 4 10.89 -28.35 8.85
N VAL A 5 11.93 -28.67 8.06
CA VAL A 5 12.54 -27.72 7.10
C VAL A 5 11.54 -27.35 6.01
N VAL A 6 10.74 -28.31 5.54
CA VAL A 6 9.70 -28.07 4.52
C VAL A 6 8.61 -27.13 5.07
N ILE A 7 8.15 -27.36 6.30
CA ILE A 7 7.12 -26.51 6.93
C ILE A 7 7.62 -25.07 7.11
N ILE A 8 8.86 -24.89 7.59
CA ILE A 8 9.46 -23.57 7.77
C ILE A 8 9.60 -22.85 6.42
N ALA A 9 10.07 -23.56 5.40
CA ALA A 9 10.21 -23.00 4.06
C ALA A 9 8.88 -22.50 3.49
N ILE A 10 7.80 -23.29 3.64
CA ILE A 10 6.46 -22.90 3.18
C ILE A 10 5.96 -21.66 3.92
N LEU A 11 6.10 -21.62 5.26
CA LEU A 11 5.69 -20.45 6.05
C LEU A 11 6.41 -19.17 5.60
N PHE A 12 7.70 -19.29 5.30
CA PHE A 12 8.51 -18.14 4.86
C PHE A 12 8.07 -17.64 3.48
N ILE A 13 7.80 -18.56 2.54
CA ILE A 13 7.29 -18.21 1.21
C ILE A 13 5.95 -17.48 1.31
N VAL A 14 5.04 -17.98 2.15
CA VAL A 14 3.72 -17.35 2.36
C VAL A 14 3.87 -15.94 2.95
N ALA A 15 4.76 -15.76 3.92
CA ALA A 15 5.03 -14.45 4.50
C ALA A 15 5.57 -13.45 3.47
N ILE A 16 6.55 -13.86 2.64
CA ILE A 16 7.09 -13.02 1.57
C ILE A 16 6.00 -12.67 0.55
N ALA A 17 5.18 -13.64 0.13
CA ALA A 17 4.10 -13.40 -0.82
C ALA A 17 3.06 -12.40 -0.29
N TYR A 18 2.72 -12.49 1.00
CA TYR A 18 1.78 -11.58 1.66
C TYR A 18 2.33 -10.14 1.72
N VAL A 19 3.57 -9.97 2.20
CA VAL A 19 4.21 -8.65 2.28
C VAL A 19 4.43 -8.06 0.89
N GLY A 20 4.90 -8.88 -0.07
CA GLY A 20 5.07 -8.49 -1.46
C GLY A 20 3.75 -8.02 -2.08
N ARG A 21 2.63 -8.69 -1.80
CA ARG A 21 1.29 -8.27 -2.24
C ARG A 21 0.88 -6.92 -1.65
N ILE A 22 1.17 -6.67 -0.37
CA ILE A 22 0.88 -5.38 0.27
C ILE A 22 1.66 -4.26 -0.41
N ILE A 23 2.96 -4.46 -0.62
CA ILE A 23 3.85 -3.47 -1.25
C ILE A 23 3.47 -3.26 -2.73
N TYR A 24 3.17 -4.33 -3.45
CA TYR A 24 2.71 -4.25 -4.83
C TYR A 24 1.41 -3.43 -4.93
N ASN A 25 0.47 -3.67 -4.02
CA ASN A 25 -0.77 -2.89 -3.98
C ASN A 25 -0.54 -1.44 -3.56
N SER A 26 0.40 -1.13 -2.67
CA SER A 26 0.66 0.26 -2.26
C SER A 26 1.31 1.10 -3.36
N LEU A 27 2.16 0.48 -4.19
CA LEU A 27 2.90 1.17 -5.26
C LEU A 27 2.16 1.17 -6.60
N PHE A 28 1.48 0.08 -6.94
CA PHE A 28 0.92 -0.14 -8.29
C PHE A 28 -0.61 -0.09 -8.36
N ALA A 29 -1.33 0.09 -7.24
CA ALA A 29 -2.77 0.32 -7.28
C ALA A 29 -3.08 1.66 -7.95
N LYS A 30 -3.33 1.60 -9.27
CA LYS A 30 -3.85 2.71 -10.06
C LYS A 30 -5.24 3.04 -9.53
N LYS A 31 -5.35 4.10 -8.72
CA LYS A 31 -6.59 4.65 -8.14
C LYS A 31 -7.24 3.85 -6.99
N SER A 32 -6.47 3.46 -5.98
CA SER A 32 -7.08 3.11 -4.69
C SER A 32 -6.48 3.95 -3.57
N CYS A 33 -6.84 5.23 -3.59
CA CYS A 33 -7.14 5.95 -2.36
C CYS A 33 -8.20 5.07 -1.68
N GLY A 34 -7.84 4.36 -0.61
CA GLY A 34 -8.78 3.48 0.11
C GLY A 34 -10.08 4.23 0.39
N SER A 35 -11.20 3.53 0.52
CA SER A 35 -12.56 4.12 0.58
C SER A 35 -12.78 5.21 1.67
N ASN A 36 -11.80 5.47 2.55
CA ASN A 36 -11.78 6.51 3.58
C ASN A 36 -10.49 7.36 3.59
N CYS A 37 -9.70 7.32 2.53
CA CYS A 37 -8.47 8.08 2.42
C CYS A 37 -8.79 9.49 1.93
N LYS A 38 -8.67 10.51 2.80
CA LYS A 38 -8.49 11.92 2.39
C LYS A 38 -7.10 12.12 1.73
N CYS A 39 -6.64 11.20 0.88
CA CYS A 39 -5.36 11.35 0.20
C CYS A 39 -5.59 12.13 -1.09
N GLY A 40 -5.17 13.39 -1.04
CA GLY A 40 -5.27 14.35 -2.14
C GLY A 40 -6.10 15.55 -1.74
N VAL A 41 -5.46 16.52 -1.07
CA VAL A 41 -5.90 17.91 -1.14
C VAL A 41 -5.80 18.32 -2.61
N ASP A 42 -6.96 18.46 -3.25
CA ASP A 42 -7.05 18.92 -4.63
C ASP A 42 -6.78 20.43 -4.65
N PHE A 43 -5.59 20.81 -5.10
CA PHE A 43 -5.18 22.21 -5.27
C PHE A 43 -5.62 22.79 -6.61
N SER A 44 -6.42 22.07 -7.40
CA SER A 44 -6.84 22.52 -8.73
C SER A 44 -7.76 23.75 -8.69
N GLY A 45 -8.24 24.13 -7.50
CA GLY A 45 -9.03 25.33 -7.25
C GLY A 45 -8.43 26.34 -6.27
N ILE A 46 -7.18 26.19 -5.81
CA ILE A 46 -6.56 27.17 -4.92
C ILE A 46 -5.84 28.24 -5.76
N GLU A 47 -6.50 29.39 -5.93
CA GLU A 47 -5.85 30.60 -6.44
C GLU A 47 -4.76 31.05 -5.43
N PRO A 48 -3.51 31.28 -5.87
CA PRO A 48 -2.43 31.72 -4.99
C PRO A 48 -2.68 33.18 -4.56
N GLY A 49 -3.49 33.41 -3.53
CA GLY A 49 -3.75 34.78 -3.07
C GLY A 49 -4.69 35.03 -1.90
N LYS A 50 -5.53 34.08 -1.46
CA LYS A 50 -6.42 34.33 -0.30
C LYS A 50 -5.88 33.74 0.99
N GLN A 51 -5.11 34.56 1.70
CA GLN A 51 -4.93 34.48 3.15
C GLN A 51 -6.30 34.67 3.81
N SER A 52 -6.82 33.65 4.50
CA SER A 52 -8.00 33.80 5.36
C SER A 52 -7.57 34.60 6.58
N LYS A 53 -8.21 35.76 6.76
CA LYS A 53 -8.16 36.56 7.98
C LYS A 53 -8.80 35.82 9.15
#